data_AF-A0A2D6SSE8-F1
#
_entry.id   AF-A0A2D6SSE8-F1
#
_cell.length_a   1.000
_cell.length_b   1.000
_cell.length_c   1.000
_cell.angle_alpha   90.00
_cell.angle_beta   90.00
_cell.angle_gamma   90.00
#
_symmetry.space_group_name_H-M   'P 1'
#
loop_
_entity.id
_entity.type
_entity.pdbx_description
1 polymer ?
#
loop_
_entity_poly.entity_id
_entity_poly.type
_entity_poly.pdbx_seq_one_letter_code
_entity_poly.pdbx_strand_id
1 'polypeptide(L)'
;MRLALSMTALLGLVVTFAGGCGGSEPPEDTVEQKAEPESRHAHSHEGDDALVWVEEGVEHGSFVLALGHHGKHLHAASFVEPAVSITRDAADVADAQVFNSLVSADGETVIREEEATVYEPETDEEPAHYAQGKLHLPKGSKQYVIRFRIALPDSDDEFTRDITIEVDE
;
A
#
# COMPACT_ATOMS: atom_id res chain seq x y z
N MET A 1 -9.89 -27.90 -39.65
CA MET A 1 -11.21 -27.46 -40.17
C MET A 1 -12.26 -27.66 -39.09
N ARG A 2 -12.70 -26.57 -38.45
CA ARG A 2 -14.07 -26.27 -38.01
C ARG A 2 -14.02 -24.92 -37.28
N LEU A 3 -14.52 -23.91 -37.97
CA LEU A 3 -14.84 -22.59 -37.42
C LEU A 3 -15.94 -22.74 -36.36
N ALA A 4 -15.91 -21.88 -35.34
CA ALA A 4 -17.12 -21.39 -34.71
C ALA A 4 -16.91 -19.91 -34.33
N LEU A 5 -17.50 -19.03 -35.14
CA LEU A 5 -17.85 -17.67 -34.78
C LEU A 5 -18.86 -17.70 -33.63
N SER A 6 -18.77 -16.74 -32.70
CA SER A 6 -19.98 -16.16 -32.12
C SER A 6 -19.74 -14.69 -31.77
N MET A 7 -20.25 -13.81 -32.62
CA MET A 7 -20.56 -12.42 -32.30
C MET A 7 -21.86 -12.41 -31.50
N THR A 8 -21.93 -11.66 -30.41
CA THR A 8 -23.19 -11.05 -29.96
C THR A 8 -22.87 -9.71 -29.29
N ALA A 9 -23.38 -8.66 -29.92
CA ALA A 9 -23.43 -7.28 -29.44
C ALA A 9 -24.45 -7.13 -28.29
N LEU A 10 -24.38 -6.05 -27.51
CA LEU A 10 -25.51 -5.13 -27.37
C LEU A 10 -25.13 -3.85 -26.58
N LEU A 11 -25.66 -2.73 -27.08
CA LEU A 11 -26.26 -1.56 -26.39
C LEU A 11 -25.81 -1.28 -24.93
N GLY A 12 -25.33 -0.10 -24.55
CA GLY A 12 -25.80 1.25 -24.91
C GLY A 12 -26.62 1.82 -23.74
N LEU A 13 -26.06 2.80 -23.00
CA LEU A 13 -26.85 3.77 -22.24
C LEU A 13 -26.07 5.07 -22.06
N VAL A 14 -26.55 6.12 -22.72
CA VAL A 14 -26.16 7.51 -22.47
C VAL A 14 -27.13 8.07 -21.44
N VAL A 15 -26.63 8.58 -20.32
CA VAL A 15 -27.42 9.42 -19.40
C VAL A 15 -26.85 10.84 -19.46
N THR A 16 -27.68 11.75 -19.98
CA THR A 16 -27.44 13.18 -20.01
C THR A 16 -28.00 13.79 -18.73
N PHE A 17 -27.18 14.42 -17.90
CA PHE A 17 -27.67 15.30 -16.84
C PHE A 17 -27.67 16.74 -17.34
N ALA A 18 -28.88 17.28 -17.46
CA ALA A 18 -29.15 18.70 -17.67
C ALA A 18 -29.53 19.34 -16.33
N GLY A 19 -29.07 20.58 -16.13
CA GLY A 19 -29.76 21.55 -15.28
C GLY A 19 -29.08 21.87 -13.95
N GLY A 20 -28.68 23.13 -13.79
CA GLY A 20 -28.27 23.67 -12.50
C GLY A 20 -27.58 25.02 -12.55
N CYS A 21 -28.06 25.96 -13.38
CA CYS A 21 -27.60 27.35 -13.35
C CYS A 21 -28.39 28.08 -12.25
N GLY A 22 -27.72 28.45 -11.16
CA GLY A 22 -28.30 29.18 -10.04
C GLY A 22 -27.27 30.14 -9.46
N GLY A 23 -27.01 31.23 -10.18
CA GLY A 23 -26.21 32.34 -9.69
C GLY A 23 -27.01 33.18 -8.69
N SER A 24 -26.40 33.47 -7.55
CA SER A 24 -26.79 34.55 -6.63
C SER A 24 -25.57 34.94 -5.80
N GLU A 25 -24.95 36.06 -6.13
CA GLU A 25 -24.07 36.86 -5.27
C GLU A 25 -24.89 38.06 -4.71
N PRO A 26 -24.38 38.89 -3.79
CA PRO A 26 -23.70 38.64 -2.51
C PRO A 26 -24.45 39.36 -1.35
N PRO A 27 -23.91 39.46 -0.12
CA PRO A 27 -23.29 40.75 0.22
C PRO A 27 -22.01 40.66 1.07
N GLU A 28 -21.37 41.82 1.11
CA GLU A 28 -20.06 42.17 1.65
C GLU A 28 -20.03 42.27 3.19
N ASP A 29 -18.81 42.36 3.71
CA ASP A 29 -18.37 42.79 5.05
C ASP A 29 -18.40 41.78 6.22
N THR A 30 -17.23 41.24 6.57
CA THR A 30 -16.77 41.14 7.97
C THR A 30 -15.24 41.12 8.06
N VAL A 31 -14.73 42.22 8.62
CA VAL A 31 -13.53 42.48 9.44
C VAL A 31 -12.59 41.31 9.79
N GLU A 32 -11.29 41.59 9.59
CA GLU A 32 -10.06 40.95 10.09
C GLU A 32 -10.17 39.89 11.20
N GLN A 33 -9.58 38.72 10.94
CA GLN A 33 -8.75 38.05 11.94
C GLN A 33 -7.56 37.33 11.29
N LYS A 34 -6.38 37.85 11.63
CA LYS A 34 -5.06 37.26 11.45
C LYS A 34 -5.04 35.83 12.00
N ALA A 35 -4.86 34.85 11.12
CA ALA A 35 -4.42 33.52 11.50
C ALA A 35 -3.29 33.14 10.53
N GLU A 36 -2.07 33.45 10.96
CA GLU A 36 -0.87 32.77 10.47
C GLU A 36 -1.04 31.29 10.79
N PRO A 37 -1.05 30.35 9.83
CA PRO A 37 -0.71 29.00 10.17
C PRO A 37 0.81 28.97 10.41
N GLU A 38 1.23 29.25 11.64
CA GLU A 38 2.39 28.59 12.22
C GLU A 38 2.03 27.11 12.41
N SER A 39 1.88 26.39 11.30
CA SER A 39 1.81 24.94 11.31
C SER A 39 3.24 24.42 11.30
N ARG A 40 3.82 24.48 12.50
CA ARG A 40 4.58 23.40 13.14
C ARG A 40 5.34 22.50 12.17
N HIS A 41 6.65 22.74 12.10
CA HIS A 41 7.68 21.71 12.05
C HIS A 41 7.24 20.36 11.44
N ALA A 42 7.13 20.32 10.12
CA ALA A 42 7.40 19.07 9.41
C ALA A 42 8.90 18.81 9.57
N HIS A 43 9.27 18.05 10.59
CA HIS A 43 10.57 17.38 10.61
C HIS A 43 10.49 16.28 9.57
N SER A 44 10.68 16.65 8.31
CA SER A 44 10.78 15.71 7.21
C SER A 44 12.12 14.99 7.38
N HIS A 45 12.08 13.80 7.97
CA HIS A 45 13.19 12.87 8.00
C HIS A 45 13.27 12.15 6.63
N GLU A 46 13.36 12.92 5.54
CA GLU A 46 13.27 12.46 4.14
C GLU A 46 14.38 11.48 3.70
N GLY A 47 15.39 11.24 4.55
CA GLY A 47 16.48 10.31 4.26
C GLY A 47 16.22 8.87 4.73
N ASP A 48 15.62 8.73 5.91
CA ASP A 48 15.62 7.49 6.69
C ASP A 48 14.30 6.72 6.59
N ASP A 49 13.24 7.32 6.06
CA ASP A 49 11.90 6.73 5.93
C ASP A 49 11.50 6.50 4.46
N ALA A 50 12.48 6.24 3.60
CA ALA A 50 12.17 6.00 2.19
C ALA A 50 11.61 4.58 1.98
N LEU A 51 10.60 4.46 1.13
CA LEU A 51 10.09 3.19 0.66
C LEU A 51 11.12 2.43 -0.21
N VAL A 52 11.41 1.18 0.18
CA VAL A 52 12.33 0.27 -0.50
C VAL A 52 11.58 -0.96 -0.97
N TRP A 53 11.53 -1.19 -2.29
CA TRP A 53 11.00 -2.41 -2.88
C TRP A 53 12.08 -3.48 -2.96
N VAL A 54 11.81 -4.64 -2.35
CA VAL A 54 12.71 -5.81 -2.36
C VAL A 54 12.37 -6.72 -3.54
N GLU A 55 11.08 -6.89 -3.81
CA GLU A 55 10.57 -7.60 -4.99
C GLU A 55 9.53 -6.75 -5.70
N GLU A 56 9.58 -6.72 -7.03
CA GLU A 56 8.63 -5.99 -7.88
C GLU A 56 8.14 -6.88 -9.03
N GLY A 57 6.91 -6.66 -9.48
CA GLY A 57 6.35 -7.40 -10.62
C GLY A 57 5.98 -8.85 -10.29
N VAL A 58 5.68 -9.15 -9.03
CA VAL A 58 5.28 -10.50 -8.61
C VAL A 58 3.86 -10.77 -9.12
N GLU A 59 3.74 -11.68 -10.09
CA GLU A 59 2.45 -12.05 -10.67
C GLU A 59 1.72 -13.09 -9.81
N HIS A 60 0.43 -12.84 -9.55
CA HIS A 60 -0.49 -13.80 -8.95
C HIS A 60 -1.86 -13.69 -9.61
N GLY A 61 -2.17 -14.59 -10.55
CA GLY A 61 -3.39 -14.49 -11.36
C GLY A 61 -3.37 -13.23 -12.24
N SER A 62 -4.38 -12.36 -12.11
CA SER A 62 -4.45 -11.06 -12.79
C SER A 62 -3.81 -9.91 -11.98
N PHE A 63 -3.23 -10.22 -10.82
CA PHE A 63 -2.68 -9.23 -9.91
C PHE A 63 -1.16 -9.14 -10.07
N VAL A 64 -0.63 -7.92 -9.93
CA VAL A 64 0.81 -7.64 -9.92
C VAL A 64 1.14 -6.96 -8.61
N LEU A 65 2.15 -7.50 -7.91
CA LEU A 65 2.55 -7.04 -6.60
C LEU A 65 3.99 -6.50 -6.57
N ALA A 66 4.22 -5.57 -5.65
CA ALA A 66 5.54 -5.19 -5.17
C ALA A 66 5.59 -5.35 -3.65
N LEU A 67 6.67 -5.90 -3.10
CA LEU A 67 6.86 -6.20 -1.69
C LEU A 67 8.12 -5.50 -1.18
N GLY A 68 8.01 -4.83 -0.04
CA GLY A 68 9.07 -3.96 0.45
C GLY A 68 8.91 -3.56 1.90
N HIS A 69 9.62 -2.50 2.27
CA HIS A 69 9.52 -1.87 3.58
C HIS A 69 9.94 -0.39 3.54
N HIS A 70 9.53 0.38 4.54
CA HIS A 70 10.10 1.70 4.77
C HIS A 70 11.45 1.61 5.50
N GLY A 71 12.33 2.52 5.13
CA GLY A 71 13.67 2.71 5.69
C GLY A 71 14.78 2.07 4.88
N LYS A 72 15.71 2.89 4.38
CA LYS A 72 16.89 2.44 3.62
C LYS A 72 17.89 1.64 4.45
N HIS A 73 17.94 1.95 5.75
CA HIS A 73 18.83 1.34 6.72
C HIS A 73 17.99 0.83 7.88
N LEU A 74 17.86 -0.49 7.99
CA LEU A 74 17.15 -1.11 9.09
C LEU A 74 18.13 -1.36 10.23
N HIS A 75 17.79 -0.96 11.45
CA HIS A 75 18.65 -1.12 12.61
C HIS A 75 18.11 -2.17 13.57
N ALA A 76 19.01 -2.94 14.18
CA ALA A 76 18.65 -3.88 15.23
C ALA A 76 18.04 -3.14 16.44
N ALA A 77 17.04 -3.76 17.09
CA ALA A 77 16.21 -3.14 18.12
C ALA A 77 15.44 -1.88 17.70
N SER A 78 15.20 -1.72 16.39
CA SER A 78 14.28 -0.74 15.82
C SER A 78 13.01 -1.42 15.29
N PHE A 79 12.16 -0.65 14.64
CA PHE A 79 11.00 -1.13 13.92
C PHE A 79 11.25 -1.07 12.41
N VAL A 80 10.65 -2.00 11.68
CA VAL A 80 10.49 -1.95 10.23
C VAL A 80 9.00 -1.86 9.91
N GLU A 81 8.66 -1.09 8.88
CA GLU A 81 7.28 -0.97 8.38
C GLU A 81 7.20 -1.72 7.05
N PRO A 82 6.61 -2.93 7.01
CA PRO A 82 6.39 -3.64 5.76
C PRO A 82 5.48 -2.84 4.84
N ALA A 83 5.74 -2.92 3.54
CA ALA A 83 4.92 -2.30 2.51
C ALA A 83 4.63 -3.31 1.39
N VAL A 84 3.42 -3.25 0.85
CA VAL A 84 3.04 -3.97 -0.37
C VAL A 84 2.23 -3.06 -1.28
N SER A 85 2.49 -3.09 -2.58
CA SER A 85 1.60 -2.53 -3.60
C SER A 85 0.91 -3.68 -4.33
N ILE A 86 -0.37 -3.51 -4.65
CA ILE A 86 -1.18 -4.53 -5.33
C ILE A 86 -1.98 -3.84 -6.43
N THR A 87 -1.73 -4.23 -7.68
CA THR A 87 -2.45 -3.69 -8.84
C THR A 87 -3.12 -4.79 -9.64
N ARG A 88 -4.22 -4.44 -10.32
CA ARG A 88 -4.90 -5.26 -11.32
C ARG A 88 -5.28 -4.35 -12.49
N ASP A 89 -4.92 -4.74 -13.71
CA ASP A 89 -5.15 -3.93 -14.91
C ASP A 89 -4.61 -2.47 -14.77
N ALA A 90 -3.47 -2.32 -14.11
CA ALA A 90 -2.82 -1.04 -13.77
C ALA A 90 -3.60 -0.10 -12.84
N ALA A 91 -4.64 -0.60 -12.17
CA ALA A 91 -5.32 0.11 -11.09
C ALA A 91 -5.01 -0.53 -9.74
N ASP A 92 -4.94 0.29 -8.69
CA ASP A 92 -4.77 -0.21 -7.33
C ASP A 92 -5.97 -1.08 -6.93
N VAL A 93 -5.65 -2.19 -6.27
CA VAL A 93 -6.67 -3.02 -5.64
C VAL A 93 -7.02 -2.36 -4.31
N ALA A 94 -8.32 -2.22 -4.03
CA ALA A 94 -8.83 -1.83 -2.73
C ALA A 94 -9.24 -3.07 -1.92
N ASP A 95 -9.44 -2.93 -0.61
CA ASP A 95 -10.02 -3.95 0.27
C ASP A 95 -9.26 -5.31 0.34
N ALA A 96 -8.02 -5.39 -0.15
CA ALA A 96 -7.19 -6.57 0.12
C ALA A 96 -6.81 -6.60 1.62
N GLN A 97 -6.77 -7.80 2.19
CA GLN A 97 -6.28 -8.01 3.54
C GLN A 97 -4.85 -8.49 3.48
N VAL A 98 -3.94 -7.73 4.07
CA VAL A 98 -2.52 -8.04 4.11
C VAL A 98 -2.15 -8.32 5.56
N PHE A 99 -1.47 -9.43 5.80
CA PHE A 99 -1.02 -9.85 7.11
C PHE A 99 0.49 -10.02 7.07
N ASN A 100 1.18 -9.40 8.04
CA ASN A 100 2.64 -9.39 8.08
C ASN A 100 3.13 -10.06 9.36
N SER A 101 4.15 -10.91 9.24
CA SER A 101 4.85 -11.52 10.36
C SER A 101 6.36 -11.37 10.20
N LEU A 102 7.08 -11.36 11.31
CA LEU A 102 8.55 -11.40 11.30
C LEU A 102 9.00 -12.83 11.60
N VAL A 103 9.84 -13.39 10.75
CA VAL A 103 10.40 -14.73 10.94
C VAL A 103 11.94 -14.67 10.88
N SER A 104 12.58 -15.70 11.45
CA SER A 104 14.04 -15.86 11.40
C SER A 104 14.56 -15.96 9.97
N ALA A 105 15.86 -15.73 9.79
CA ALA A 105 16.51 -15.78 8.47
C ALA A 105 16.38 -17.14 7.75
N ASP A 106 16.19 -18.23 8.49
CA ASP A 106 15.92 -19.57 7.93
C ASP A 106 14.45 -19.77 7.50
N GLY A 107 13.57 -18.82 7.81
CA GLY A 107 12.13 -18.88 7.52
C GLY A 107 11.32 -19.80 8.43
N GLU A 108 11.95 -20.46 9.41
CA GLU A 108 11.32 -21.50 10.23
C GLU A 108 10.72 -20.98 11.54
N THR A 109 11.38 -20.04 12.21
CA THR A 109 10.94 -19.54 13.53
C THR A 109 10.16 -18.25 13.38
N VAL A 110 8.91 -18.26 13.84
CA VAL A 110 8.09 -17.04 13.95
C VAL A 110 8.59 -16.22 15.14
N ILE A 111 9.12 -15.03 14.87
CA ILE A 111 9.61 -14.07 15.86
C ILE A 111 8.47 -13.18 16.35
N ARG A 112 7.62 -12.75 15.42
CA ARG A 112 6.39 -12.00 15.71
C ARG A 112 5.25 -12.58 14.89
N GLU A 113 4.13 -12.84 15.58
CA GLU A 113 2.91 -13.35 14.97
C GLU A 113 2.34 -12.35 13.94
N GLU A 114 1.42 -12.84 13.11
CA GLU A 114 0.82 -12.05 12.06
C GLU A 114 0.00 -10.89 12.60
N GLU A 115 0.13 -9.73 11.97
CA GLU A 115 -0.68 -8.55 12.20
C GLU A 115 -1.33 -8.13 10.88
N ALA A 116 -2.65 -7.92 10.92
CA ALA A 116 -3.40 -7.40 9.78
C ALA A 116 -3.10 -5.92 9.59
N THR A 117 -2.85 -5.50 8.35
CA THR A 117 -2.60 -4.11 7.99
C THR A 117 -3.79 -3.50 7.28
N VAL A 118 -3.92 -2.17 7.36
CA VAL A 118 -4.94 -1.39 6.65
C VAL A 118 -4.31 -0.80 5.39
N TYR A 119 -5.13 -0.68 4.35
CA TYR A 119 -4.79 0.01 3.11
C TYR A 119 -4.58 1.50 3.33
N GLU A 120 -3.47 2.04 2.81
CA GLU A 120 -3.25 3.47 2.69
C GLU A 120 -3.40 3.90 1.22
N PRO A 121 -4.25 4.91 0.93
CA PRO A 121 -4.47 5.36 -0.44
C PRO A 121 -3.21 6.03 -1.02
N GLU A 122 -3.08 5.98 -2.35
CA GLU A 122 -2.06 6.75 -3.08
C GLU A 122 -2.14 8.24 -2.68
N THR A 123 -0.97 8.84 -2.51
CA THR A 123 -0.80 10.27 -2.29
C THR A 123 0.07 10.86 -3.41
N ASP A 124 0.13 12.19 -3.50
CA ASP A 124 1.04 12.85 -4.45
C ASP A 124 2.52 12.54 -4.17
N GLU A 125 2.85 12.03 -2.98
CA GLU A 125 4.21 11.75 -2.52
C GLU A 125 4.57 10.25 -2.60
N GLU A 126 3.58 9.35 -2.48
CA GLU A 126 3.79 7.90 -2.37
C GLU A 126 2.70 7.09 -3.08
N PRO A 127 3.05 6.00 -3.79
CA PRO A 127 2.07 5.12 -4.43
C PRO A 127 1.17 4.46 -3.37
N ALA A 128 -0.03 4.00 -3.77
CA ALA A 128 -0.89 3.22 -2.88
C ALA A 128 -0.15 1.98 -2.38
N HIS A 129 -0.10 1.82 -1.07
CA HIS A 129 0.54 0.70 -0.45
C HIS A 129 -0.16 0.30 0.85
N TYR A 130 -0.05 -0.97 1.19
CA TYR A 130 -0.56 -1.51 2.44
C TYR A 130 0.60 -1.57 3.42
N ALA A 131 0.73 -0.52 4.22
CA ALA A 131 1.58 -0.50 5.39
C ALA A 131 0.69 -0.22 6.58
N GLN A 132 0.68 -1.09 7.59
CA GLN A 132 0.18 -0.72 8.92
C GLN A 132 0.46 -1.83 9.94
N GLY A 133 1.66 -1.79 10.50
CA GLY A 133 2.10 -2.70 11.55
C GLY A 133 3.63 -2.68 11.65
N LYS A 134 4.16 -1.92 12.62
CA LYS A 134 5.61 -1.87 12.89
C LYS A 134 6.08 -3.20 13.45
N LEU A 135 6.91 -3.94 12.71
CA LEU A 135 7.54 -5.16 13.20
C LEU A 135 8.83 -4.78 13.95
N HIS A 136 8.97 -5.23 15.19
CA HIS A 136 10.15 -4.97 16.00
C HIS A 136 11.26 -5.94 15.60
N LEU A 137 12.39 -5.42 15.14
CA LEU A 137 13.57 -6.18 14.76
C LEU A 137 14.39 -6.51 16.01
N PRO A 138 14.48 -7.77 16.46
CA PRO A 138 15.29 -8.08 17.64
C PRO A 138 16.79 -7.88 17.37
N LYS A 139 17.58 -7.88 18.44
CA LYS A 139 19.04 -7.93 18.33
C LYS A 139 19.51 -9.36 18.06
N GLY A 140 20.70 -9.48 17.47
CA GLY A 140 21.40 -10.76 17.37
C GLY A 140 21.28 -11.47 16.03
N SER A 141 20.61 -10.85 15.05
CA SER A 141 20.68 -11.26 13.64
C SER A 141 20.87 -10.04 12.75
N LYS A 142 21.59 -10.23 11.63
CA LYS A 142 21.75 -9.24 10.55
C LYS A 142 20.70 -9.41 9.45
N GLN A 143 19.85 -10.42 9.58
CA GLN A 143 18.90 -10.78 8.55
C GLN A 143 17.63 -11.32 9.19
N TYR A 144 16.50 -10.93 8.62
CA TYR A 144 15.18 -11.44 8.96
C TYR A 144 14.38 -11.64 7.68
N VAL A 145 13.26 -12.34 7.81
CA VAL A 145 12.29 -12.47 6.72
C VAL A 145 10.99 -11.80 7.17
N ILE A 146 10.44 -10.96 6.30
CA ILE A 146 9.08 -10.47 6.43
C ILE A 146 8.21 -11.40 5.59
N ARG A 147 7.26 -12.06 6.25
CA ARG A 147 6.29 -12.94 5.61
C ARG A 147 4.95 -12.23 5.46
N PHE A 148 4.55 -12.04 4.22
CA PHE A 148 3.27 -11.49 3.79
C PHE A 148 2.30 -12.64 3.52
N ARG A 149 1.13 -12.61 4.14
CA ARG A 149 -0.03 -13.40 3.72
C ARG A 149 -1.07 -12.43 3.19
N ILE A 150 -1.55 -12.65 1.98
CA ILE A 150 -2.40 -11.70 1.26
C ILE A 150 -3.68 -12.41 0.83
N ALA A 151 -4.82 -11.85 1.23
CA ALA A 151 -6.15 -12.24 0.76
C ALA A 151 -6.72 -11.12 -0.10
N LEU A 152 -7.07 -11.43 -1.35
CA LEU A 152 -7.55 -10.45 -2.32
C LEU A 152 -9.09 -10.39 -2.30
N PRO A 153 -9.71 -9.21 -2.50
CA PRO A 153 -11.15 -8.99 -2.27
C PRO A 153 -12.08 -9.82 -3.17
N ASP A 154 -11.60 -10.24 -4.35
CA ASP A 154 -12.37 -11.00 -5.36
C ASP A 154 -11.86 -12.44 -5.52
N SER A 155 -11.08 -12.93 -4.56
CA SER A 155 -10.43 -14.24 -4.61
C SER A 155 -10.66 -14.99 -3.31
N ASP A 156 -11.12 -16.24 -3.40
CA ASP A 156 -11.12 -17.15 -2.24
C ASP A 156 -9.71 -17.68 -1.94
N ASP A 157 -8.74 -17.43 -2.83
CA ASP A 157 -7.35 -17.84 -2.66
C ASP A 157 -6.58 -16.78 -1.85
N GLU A 158 -5.98 -17.24 -0.76
CA GLU A 158 -4.91 -16.54 -0.06
C GLU A 158 -3.55 -17.05 -0.54
N PHE A 159 -2.54 -16.19 -0.52
CA PHE A 159 -1.18 -16.62 -0.82
C PHE A 159 -0.16 -15.99 0.12
N THR A 160 1.00 -16.65 0.23
CA THR A 160 2.10 -16.23 1.09
C THR A 160 3.33 -15.91 0.26
N ARG A 161 4.01 -14.81 0.61
CA ARG A 161 5.30 -14.41 0.05
C ARG A 161 6.22 -13.92 1.15
N ASP A 162 7.48 -14.30 1.01
CA ASP A 162 8.54 -13.97 1.96
C ASP A 162 9.53 -13.07 1.26
N ILE A 163 9.89 -11.93 1.86
CA ILE A 163 11.05 -11.14 1.44
C ILE A 163 12.10 -11.18 2.54
N THR A 164 13.37 -11.18 2.13
CA THR A 164 14.49 -11.14 3.06
C THR A 164 14.96 -9.69 3.22
N ILE A 165 15.16 -9.27 4.46
CA ILE A 165 15.65 -7.94 4.81
C ILE A 165 16.98 -8.03 5.54
N GLU A 166 17.86 -7.05 5.29
CA GLU A 166 19.14 -6.91 5.98
C GLU A 166 19.04 -5.84 7.07
N VAL A 167 19.75 -6.06 8.17
CA VAL A 167 19.73 -5.21 9.37
C VAL A 167 21.15 -4.85 9.78
N ASP A 168 21.39 -3.56 9.89
CA ASP A 168 22.61 -2.94 10.40
C ASP A 168 22.74 -3.14 11.92
N GLU A 169 23.96 -3.43 12.38
CA GLU A 169 24.30 -3.67 13.80
C GLU A 169 24.49 -2.39 14.62
#